data_AF-A0A2Z4BW20-F1
#
_entry.id   AF-A0A2Z4BW20-F1
#
_cell.length_a   1.000
_cell.length_b   1.000
_cell.length_c   1.000
_cell.angle_alpha   90.00
_cell.angle_beta   90.00
_cell.angle_gamma   90.00
#
_symmetry.space_group_name_H-M   'P 1'
#
loop_
_entity.id
_entity.type
_entity.pdbx_description
1 polymer ?
#
loop_
_entity_poly.entity_id
_entity_poly.type
_entity_poly.pdbx_seq_one_letter_code
_entity_poly.pdbx_strand_id
1 'polypeptide(L)'
;GSFRDMVARCNDVGVRIYTDVVLNHMTGDHPAGTPTTGDSYFDSGAESYPGVPYSAFDFNDANCHTASGSIEDYGDAEQVRNCKLSGMKDLNQGKDYVREMIMEYLN
;
A
#
# COMPACT_ATOMS: atom_id res chain seq x y z
N GLY A 1 -10.89 7.59 -19.41
CA GLY A 1 -9.67 6.78 -19.15
C GLY A 1 -9.92 5.36 -19.59
N SER A 2 -8.87 4.65 -20.02
CA SER A 2 -8.97 3.28 -20.56
C SER A 2 -9.62 2.28 -19.58
N PHE A 3 -9.33 2.38 -18.28
CA PHE A 3 -9.96 1.54 -17.26
C PHE A 3 -11.50 1.71 -17.20
N ARG A 4 -11.98 2.96 -17.19
CA ARG A 4 -13.43 3.25 -17.18
C ARG A 4 -14.15 2.75 -18.44
N ASP A 5 -13.52 2.87 -19.61
CA ASP A 5 -14.07 2.35 -20.87
C ASP A 5 -14.19 0.82 -20.85
N MET A 6 -13.14 0.13 -20.40
CA MET A 6 -13.16 -1.33 -20.24
C MET A 6 -14.28 -1.78 -19.29
N VAL A 7 -14.39 -1.16 -18.11
CA VAL A 7 -15.43 -1.49 -17.12
C VAL A 7 -16.84 -1.29 -17.70
N ALA A 8 -17.08 -0.19 -18.41
CA ALA A 8 -18.37 0.09 -19.04
C ALA A 8 -18.72 -0.98 -20.09
N ARG A 9 -17.82 -1.23 -21.04
CA ARG A 9 -18.04 -2.20 -22.12
C ARG A 9 -18.27 -3.63 -21.61
N CYS A 10 -17.54 -4.06 -20.58
CA CYS A 10 -17.77 -5.36 -19.95
C CYS A 10 -19.13 -5.42 -19.25
N ASN A 11 -19.49 -4.38 -18.49
CA ASN A 11 -20.77 -4.33 -17.79
C ASN A 11 -21.97 -4.33 -18.74
N ASP A 12 -21.88 -3.65 -19.89
CA ASP A 12 -22.92 -3.59 -20.92
C ASP A 12 -23.26 -4.98 -21.51
N VAL A 13 -22.32 -5.92 -21.44
CA VAL A 13 -22.50 -7.31 -21.88
C VAL A 13 -22.64 -8.31 -20.72
N GLY A 14 -22.88 -7.81 -19.50
CA GLY A 14 -23.13 -8.64 -18.33
C GLY A 14 -21.88 -9.28 -17.70
N VAL A 15 -20.67 -8.85 -18.09
CA VAL A 15 -19.41 -9.32 -17.51
C VAL A 15 -18.94 -8.35 -16.42
N ARG A 16 -18.76 -8.85 -15.20
CA ARG A 16 -18.32 -8.04 -14.04
C ARG A 16 -16.80 -8.01 -13.94
N ILE A 17 -16.30 -6.89 -13.42
CA ILE A 17 -14.89 -6.66 -13.14
C ILE A 17 -14.69 -6.66 -11.64
N TYR A 18 -13.67 -7.39 -11.19
CA TYR A 18 -13.19 -7.40 -9.82
C TYR A 18 -11.76 -6.90 -9.84
N THR A 19 -11.50 -5.82 -9.12
CA THR A 19 -10.16 -5.22 -9.04
C THR A 19 -9.33 -5.98 -8.00
N ASP A 20 -8.07 -6.24 -8.32
CA ASP A 20 -7.09 -6.65 -7.31
C ASP A 20 -6.60 -5.41 -6.57
N VAL A 21 -6.79 -5.39 -5.26
CA VAL A 21 -6.61 -4.19 -4.43
C VAL A 21 -5.47 -4.43 -3.45
N VAL A 22 -4.35 -3.74 -3.66
CA VAL A 22 -3.18 -3.81 -2.78
C VAL A 22 -3.30 -2.71 -1.71
N LEU A 23 -3.75 -3.09 -0.51
CA LEU A 23 -4.00 -2.18 0.62
C LEU A 23 -3.03 -2.34 1.78
N ASN A 24 -2.29 -3.45 1.81
CA ASN A 24 -1.43 -3.80 2.93
C ASN A 24 -0.20 -2.87 3.02
N HIS A 25 0.43 -2.63 1.88
CA HIS A 25 1.76 -2.02 1.81
C HIS A 25 1.89 -1.06 0.63
N MET A 26 2.93 -0.23 0.69
CA MET A 26 3.40 0.58 -0.43
C MET A 26 4.56 -0.14 -1.16
N THR A 27 5.63 0.55 -1.56
CA THR A 27 6.71 -0.10 -2.31
C THR A 27 7.62 -0.95 -1.40
N GLY A 28 8.42 -1.83 -2.00
CA GLY A 28 9.63 -2.36 -1.38
C GLY A 28 10.75 -1.32 -1.34
N ASP A 29 11.96 -1.74 -1.01
CA ASP A 29 13.13 -0.86 -1.03
C ASP A 29 13.57 -0.54 -2.46
N HIS A 30 13.45 0.73 -2.85
CA HIS A 30 13.91 1.26 -4.12
C HIS A 30 14.67 2.58 -3.92
N PRO A 31 15.60 2.93 -4.83
CA PRO A 31 16.20 4.26 -4.82
C PRO A 31 15.13 5.35 -4.93
N ALA A 32 15.31 6.45 -4.17
CA ALA A 32 14.43 7.61 -4.26
C ALA A 32 14.36 8.14 -5.70
N GLY A 33 13.16 8.49 -6.16
CA GLY A 33 12.94 8.93 -7.55
C GLY A 33 12.95 7.81 -8.60
N THR A 34 12.84 6.54 -8.19
CA THR A 34 12.55 5.45 -9.13
C THR A 34 11.28 5.77 -9.93
N PRO A 35 11.28 5.66 -11.27
CA PRO A 35 10.11 5.99 -12.09
C PRO A 35 8.88 5.16 -11.74
N THR A 36 7.70 5.78 -11.79
CA THR A 36 6.41 5.12 -11.53
C THR A 36 5.52 5.14 -12.77
N THR A 37 4.50 4.27 -12.83
CA THR A 37 3.58 4.18 -13.98
C THR A 37 2.52 5.30 -14.04
N GLY A 38 2.62 6.31 -13.18
CA GLY A 38 1.72 7.47 -13.14
C GLY A 38 2.47 8.77 -12.82
N ASP A 39 3.79 8.79 -13.05
CA ASP A 39 4.69 9.93 -12.86
C ASP A 39 4.72 10.54 -11.44
N SER A 40 4.14 9.85 -10.46
CA SER A 40 4.24 10.21 -9.05
C SER A 40 5.66 9.99 -8.53
N TYR A 41 6.11 10.89 -7.65
CA TYR A 41 7.35 10.73 -6.89
C TYR A 41 7.10 9.91 -5.62
N PHE A 42 8.10 9.15 -5.20
CA PHE A 42 8.19 8.56 -3.87
C PHE A 42 9.65 8.44 -3.41
N ASP A 43 9.81 8.32 -2.10
CA ASP A 43 11.05 7.92 -1.44
C ASP A 43 10.72 6.80 -0.44
N SER A 44 11.08 5.56 -0.77
CA SER A 44 10.79 4.41 0.11
C SER A 44 11.65 4.42 1.38
N GLY A 45 12.86 4.98 1.33
CA GLY A 45 13.75 5.05 2.49
C GLY A 45 13.26 6.04 3.53
N ALA A 46 12.67 7.15 3.09
CA ALA A 46 12.03 8.15 3.94
C ALA A 46 10.53 7.86 4.21
N GLU A 47 9.98 6.78 3.66
CA GLU A 47 8.56 6.43 3.70
C GLU A 47 7.64 7.60 3.28
N SER A 48 8.04 8.28 2.21
CA SER A 48 7.35 9.46 1.67
C SER A 48 6.67 9.11 0.35
N TYR A 49 5.33 9.19 0.34
CA TYR A 49 4.48 8.91 -0.81
C TYR A 49 3.53 10.09 -1.05
N PRO A 50 4.03 11.23 -1.55
CA PRO A 50 3.25 12.48 -1.67
C PRO A 50 2.05 12.39 -2.62
N GLY A 51 1.97 11.35 -3.47
CA GLY A 51 0.80 11.11 -4.31
C GLY A 51 -0.47 10.68 -3.54
N VAL A 52 -0.32 10.17 -2.31
CA VAL A 52 -1.41 9.76 -1.41
C VAL A 52 -1.55 10.68 -0.17
N PRO A 53 -0.78 11.75 -0.10
CA PRO A 53 0.37 11.99 0.79
C PRO A 53 0.55 11.14 2.08
N TYR A 54 1.06 9.91 1.96
CA TYR A 54 1.58 9.20 3.15
C TYR A 54 2.99 9.65 3.55
N SER A 55 3.26 9.60 4.85
CA SER A 55 4.54 9.89 5.49
C SER A 55 4.98 8.72 6.37
N ALA A 56 6.20 8.74 6.90
CA ALA A 56 6.71 7.75 7.85
C ALA A 56 5.79 7.51 9.07
N PHE A 57 4.93 8.47 9.43
CA PHE A 57 3.98 8.30 10.54
C PHE A 57 2.80 7.37 10.20
N ASP A 58 2.64 7.01 8.94
CA ASP A 58 1.51 6.24 8.41
C ASP A 58 1.84 4.76 8.24
N PHE A 59 3.04 4.34 8.63
CA PHE A 59 3.54 2.97 8.56
C PHE A 59 3.69 2.35 9.95
N ASN A 60 3.80 1.02 9.99
CA ASN A 60 3.86 0.22 11.22
C ASN A 60 5.25 0.13 11.86
N ASP A 61 6.20 1.00 11.51
CA ASP A 61 7.57 0.96 12.03
C ASP A 61 7.66 0.98 13.57
N ALA A 62 6.74 1.69 14.23
CA ALA A 62 6.66 1.73 15.70
C ALA A 62 5.88 0.55 16.31
N ASN A 63 5.12 -0.18 15.50
CA ASN A 63 4.28 -1.31 15.92
C ASN A 63 4.98 -2.66 15.69
N CYS A 64 5.90 -2.75 14.72
CA CYS A 64 6.68 -3.95 14.50
C CYS A 64 7.71 -4.16 15.63
N HIS A 65 7.70 -5.33 16.26
CA HIS A 65 8.62 -5.65 17.36
C HIS A 65 9.87 -6.45 16.94
N THR A 66 9.99 -6.83 15.65
CA THR A 66 11.16 -7.59 15.18
C THR A 66 12.36 -6.66 14.96
N ALA A 67 13.57 -7.18 15.14
CA ALA A 67 14.78 -6.38 15.01
C ALA A 67 15.06 -5.94 13.56
N SER A 68 14.64 -6.74 12.58
CA SER A 68 14.76 -6.38 11.16
C SER A 68 13.66 -5.44 10.66
N GLY A 69 12.58 -5.24 11.45
CA GLY A 69 11.37 -4.58 10.99
C GLY A 69 10.54 -5.41 9.99
N SER A 70 10.97 -6.65 9.68
CA SER A 70 10.30 -7.56 8.74
C SER A 70 9.67 -8.75 9.47
N ILE A 71 8.77 -9.45 8.78
CA ILE A 71 8.22 -10.72 9.29
C ILE A 71 9.35 -11.77 9.33
N GLU A 72 9.56 -12.37 10.50
CA GLU A 72 10.61 -13.36 10.78
C GLU A 72 10.02 -14.73 11.20
N ASP A 73 8.84 -14.75 11.83
CA ASP A 73 8.11 -15.93 12.27
C ASP A 73 6.61 -15.79 11.96
N TYR A 74 6.11 -16.69 11.10
CA TYR A 74 4.69 -16.76 10.73
C TYR A 74 3.79 -17.37 11.82
N GLY A 75 4.38 -17.96 12.87
CA GLY A 75 3.65 -18.42 14.06
C GLY A 75 3.22 -17.29 14.99
N ASP A 76 3.79 -16.10 14.82
CA ASP A 76 3.48 -14.92 15.61
C ASP A 76 2.59 -13.96 14.81
N ALA A 77 1.31 -13.92 15.20
CA ALA A 77 0.30 -13.13 14.51
C ALA A 77 0.51 -11.61 14.63
N GLU A 78 1.29 -11.14 15.60
CA GLU A 78 1.57 -9.72 15.78
C GLU A 78 2.49 -9.22 14.66
N GLN A 79 3.64 -9.88 14.49
CA GLN A 79 4.58 -9.49 13.43
C GLN A 79 4.00 -9.76 12.03
N VAL A 80 3.20 -10.80 11.84
CA VAL A 80 2.53 -11.08 10.56
C VAL A 80 1.63 -9.93 10.10
N ARG A 81 1.11 -9.13 11.03
CA ARG A 81 0.19 -8.02 10.73
C ARG A 81 0.83 -6.64 10.79
N ASN A 82 1.94 -6.50 11.51
CA ASN A 82 2.53 -5.19 11.82
C ASN A 82 3.98 -5.05 11.31
N CYS A 83 4.61 -6.10 10.78
CA CYS A 83 5.96 -6.03 10.24
C CYS A 83 5.99 -6.16 8.72
N LYS A 84 7.07 -5.67 8.11
CA LYS A 84 7.21 -5.58 6.65
C LYS A 84 7.27 -6.97 6.01
N LEU A 85 6.32 -7.26 5.12
CA LEU A 85 6.38 -8.45 4.27
C LEU A 85 7.47 -8.25 3.20
N SER A 86 8.59 -8.96 3.33
CA SER A 86 9.72 -8.87 2.38
C SER A 86 10.21 -7.43 2.12
N GLY A 87 10.22 -6.58 3.18
CA GLY A 87 10.70 -5.19 3.11
C GLY A 87 9.69 -4.17 2.55
N MET A 88 8.49 -4.60 2.15
CA MET A 88 7.44 -3.68 1.68
C MET A 88 6.92 -2.81 2.83
N LYS A 89 6.80 -1.49 2.59
CA LYS A 89 6.43 -0.53 3.64
C LYS A 89 5.00 -0.76 4.08
N ASP A 90 4.84 -1.25 5.31
CA ASP A 90 3.59 -1.78 5.85
C ASP A 90 2.73 -0.66 6.46
N LEU A 91 1.52 -0.46 5.93
CA LEU A 91 0.66 0.66 6.32
C LEU A 91 0.02 0.42 7.68
N ASN A 92 0.03 1.44 8.54
CA ASN A 92 -0.65 1.41 9.82
C ASN A 92 -2.15 1.67 9.66
N GLN A 93 -2.89 0.61 9.31
CA GLN A 93 -4.35 0.65 9.17
C GLN A 93 -5.10 0.85 10.51
N GLY A 94 -4.39 0.87 11.65
CA GLY A 94 -4.97 1.30 12.92
C GLY A 94 -5.32 2.78 12.94
N LYS A 95 -4.63 3.61 12.13
CA LYS A 95 -4.88 5.05 12.03
C LYS A 95 -6.11 5.37 11.20
N ASP A 96 -6.95 6.30 11.67
CA ASP A 96 -8.11 6.78 10.92
C ASP A 96 -7.71 7.36 9.56
N TYR A 97 -6.66 8.20 9.54
CA TYR A 97 -6.16 8.82 8.30
C TYR A 97 -5.80 7.78 7.21
N VAL A 98 -5.09 6.71 7.57
CA VAL A 98 -4.73 5.64 6.62
C VAL A 98 -5.98 4.93 6.09
N ARG A 99 -6.96 4.68 6.96
CA ARG A 99 -8.24 4.08 6.56
C ARG A 99 -9.05 5.00 5.65
N GLU A 100 -9.05 6.30 5.90
CA GLU A 100 -9.72 7.31 5.06
C GLU A 100 -9.13 7.34 3.65
N MET A 101 -7.81 7.39 3.52
CA MET A 101 -7.15 7.39 2.20
C MET A 101 -7.41 6.09 1.42
N ILE A 102 -7.42 4.94 2.11
CA ILE A 102 -7.81 3.64 1.50
C ILE A 102 -9.27 3.68 1.02
N MET A 103 -10.19 4.21 1.84
CA MET A 103 -11.60 4.32 1.47
C MET A 103 -11.81 5.28 0.29
N GLU A 104 -11.05 6.37 0.22
CA GLU A 104 -11.09 7.30 -0.92
C GLU A 104 -10.71 6.61 -2.24
N TYR A 105 -9.69 5.73 -2.23
CA TYR A 105 -9.31 4.95 -3.41
C TYR A 105 -10.40 3.97 -3.88
N LEU A 106 -11.18 3.42 -2.95
CA LEU A 106 -12.19 2.39 -3.25
C LEU A 106 -13.55 2.95 -3.72
N ASN A 107 -13.76 4.27 -3.60
CA ASN A 107 -15.01 4.95 -3.97
C ASN A 107 -15.02 5.45 -5.42
#